data_AF-A0A2H4SD66-F1
#
_entry.id   AF-A0A2H4SD66-F1
#
_cell.length_a   1.000
_cell.length_b   1.000
_cell.length_c   1.000
_cell.angle_alpha   90.00
_cell.angle_beta   90.00
_cell.angle_gamma   90.00
#
_symmetry.space_group_name_H-M   'P 1'
#
loop_
_entity.id
_entity.type
_entity.pdbx_description
1 polymer ?
#
loop_
_entity_poly.entity_id
_entity_poly.type
_entity_poly.pdbx_seq_one_letter_code
_entity_poly.pdbx_strand_id
1 'polypeptide(L)'
;MASRFTPLARNAARRFAGARPGLLYPSPTVAAATRTLHDGPSRRNKPGSHSQTDSDIEIPFPPEEELPSDPVRRAGGQYVKPTLQTFSLDKNVGLVTGGARGLGLVIAQGMVYSGADVALVDMNKEEAEKQTKCLVESFMRENPNAERVPKVTAHFSDVSDPVSVDACIAEVIEQHGKIDHLVTSAGFTENYEAVNYPIDRLRKLWAVNVDGTYLFATSVARHLMERKAPGSMVLIGSMSGSIVNVPQPQTPYNVSKAGVRHLAASLAVEWADVNIRVNCLSPGYMMTALPISNKVSNASTGKILDENPELKKKWVSLIPMGKMGDPSDLMGPVIFLLSENSKYVNGIDLKVDGGYTLT
;
A
#
# COMPACT_ATOMS: atom_id res chain seq x y z
N MET A 1 73.01 -0.76 -26.86
CA MET A 1 73.36 -1.34 -25.54
C MET A 1 72.07 -1.81 -24.89
N ALA A 2 71.54 -3.00 -25.23
CA ALA A 2 71.84 -4.33 -24.65
C ALA A 2 71.57 -4.34 -23.13
N SER A 3 70.56 -5.03 -22.60
CA SER A 3 70.34 -6.49 -22.56
C SER A 3 68.92 -6.78 -21.99
N ARG A 4 68.19 -7.90 -22.13
CA ARG A 4 68.17 -9.22 -22.81
C ARG A 4 66.77 -9.83 -22.43
N PHE A 5 65.83 -10.18 -23.30
CA PHE A 5 65.60 -11.49 -23.98
C PHE A 5 66.08 -12.73 -23.18
N THR A 6 65.39 -13.86 -22.90
CA THR A 6 64.02 -14.43 -23.06
C THR A 6 63.99 -15.82 -22.32
N PRO A 7 63.10 -16.84 -22.56
CA PRO A 7 62.46 -17.66 -21.51
C PRO A 7 62.82 -19.18 -21.57
N LEU A 8 62.13 -20.06 -20.82
CA LEU A 8 61.92 -21.53 -21.03
C LEU A 8 60.95 -22.01 -19.92
N ALA A 9 59.75 -22.55 -20.10
CA ALA A 9 59.18 -23.62 -20.95
C ALA A 9 59.44 -25.07 -20.48
N ARG A 10 58.33 -25.84 -20.39
CA ARG A 10 58.17 -27.33 -20.44
C ARG A 10 58.45 -28.13 -19.16
N ASN A 11 57.80 -29.27 -18.85
CA ASN A 11 56.68 -30.05 -19.40
C ASN A 11 56.43 -31.25 -18.46
N ALA A 12 55.19 -31.76 -18.42
CA ALA A 12 54.77 -33.18 -18.30
C ALA A 12 55.20 -33.96 -17.02
N ALA A 13 54.59 -35.07 -16.55
CA ALA A 13 53.62 -36.06 -17.00
C ALA A 13 53.03 -36.71 -15.70
N ARG A 14 51.73 -36.98 -15.56
CA ARG A 14 50.95 -38.16 -16.00
C ARG A 14 51.28 -39.51 -15.32
N ARG A 15 50.19 -40.15 -14.83
CA ARG A 15 49.94 -41.61 -14.63
C ARG A 15 50.42 -42.25 -13.32
N PHE A 16 49.79 -43.30 -12.75
CA PHE A 16 48.43 -43.89 -12.69
C PHE A 16 48.57 -45.09 -11.71
N ALA A 17 47.44 -45.52 -11.11
CA ALA A 17 47.15 -46.88 -10.62
C ALA A 17 47.85 -47.45 -9.36
N GLY A 18 47.01 -47.73 -8.34
CA GLY A 18 47.22 -48.76 -7.32
C GLY A 18 45.86 -49.15 -6.76
N ALA A 19 45.45 -50.41 -6.91
CA ALA A 19 44.12 -50.92 -6.61
C ALA A 19 44.11 -51.89 -5.40
N ARG A 20 42.93 -51.98 -4.76
CA ARG A 20 42.35 -53.03 -3.86
C ARG A 20 42.59 -52.90 -2.33
N PRO A 21 41.74 -53.50 -1.46
CA PRO A 21 40.30 -53.82 -1.57
C PRO A 21 39.44 -53.44 -0.32
N GLY A 22 38.13 -53.25 -0.57
CA GLY A 22 36.98 -53.63 0.28
C GLY A 22 36.98 -53.39 1.80
N LEU A 23 36.14 -52.45 2.25
CA LEU A 23 35.28 -52.67 3.42
C LEU A 23 33.96 -51.91 3.23
N LEU A 24 32.88 -52.69 3.35
CA LEU A 24 31.48 -52.34 3.14
C LEU A 24 30.96 -51.42 4.26
N TYR A 25 30.33 -50.31 3.92
CA TYR A 25 29.27 -49.70 4.73
C TYR A 25 28.13 -49.23 3.81
N PRO A 26 26.87 -49.54 4.12
CA PRO A 26 25.75 -49.30 3.23
C PRO A 26 25.38 -47.81 3.18
N SER A 27 25.20 -47.29 1.97
CA SER A 27 24.60 -45.98 1.72
C SER A 27 23.09 -46.02 2.02
N PRO A 28 22.51 -45.02 2.71
CA PRO A 28 21.07 -44.88 2.75
C PRO A 28 20.58 -44.40 1.38
N THR A 29 19.72 -45.21 0.78
CA THR A 29 18.95 -44.90 -0.42
C THR A 29 18.20 -43.59 -0.23
N VAL A 30 18.55 -42.57 -1.01
CA VAL A 30 17.70 -41.38 -1.16
C VAL A 30 16.44 -41.83 -1.90
N ALA A 31 15.39 -42.15 -1.15
CA ALA A 31 14.08 -42.35 -1.71
C ALA A 31 13.65 -41.03 -2.37
N ALA A 32 13.61 -41.02 -3.70
CA ALA A 32 12.92 -40.00 -4.45
C ALA A 32 11.45 -40.03 -4.00
N ALA A 33 11.06 -39.05 -3.17
CA ALA A 33 9.68 -38.80 -2.85
C ALA A 33 8.99 -38.25 -4.09
N THR A 34 8.61 -39.13 -5.02
CA THR A 34 7.51 -38.86 -5.94
C THR A 34 6.30 -38.54 -5.06
N ARG A 35 5.99 -37.25 -4.90
CA ARG A 35 4.65 -36.83 -4.47
C ARG A 35 3.70 -37.38 -5.50
N THR A 36 2.97 -38.42 -5.13
CA THR A 36 1.74 -38.83 -5.78
C THR A 36 0.86 -37.59 -5.89
N LEU A 37 0.72 -37.06 -7.11
CA LEU A 37 -0.35 -36.16 -7.46
C LEU A 37 -1.64 -36.90 -7.09
N HIS A 38 -2.40 -36.33 -6.16
CA HIS A 38 -3.71 -36.86 -5.81
C HIS A 38 -4.54 -37.01 -7.08
N ASP A 39 -4.86 -38.25 -7.46
CA ASP A 39 -6.01 -38.59 -8.30
C ASP A 39 -7.28 -38.24 -7.52
N GLY A 40 -7.57 -36.93 -7.45
CA GLY A 40 -8.88 -36.42 -7.08
C GLY A 40 -9.79 -36.37 -8.31
N PRO A 41 -11.13 -36.43 -8.14
CA PRO A 41 -12.05 -36.39 -9.26
C PRO A 41 -11.81 -35.13 -10.11
N SER A 42 -11.89 -35.29 -11.43
CA SER A 42 -11.83 -34.23 -12.43
C SER A 42 -12.49 -32.94 -11.91
N ARG A 43 -11.69 -31.88 -11.76
CA ARG A 43 -12.16 -30.51 -11.50
C ARG A 43 -13.10 -30.14 -12.64
N ARG A 44 -14.40 -30.37 -12.46
CA ARG A 44 -15.42 -29.76 -13.32
C ARG A 44 -15.29 -28.25 -13.15
N ASN A 45 -15.38 -27.51 -14.26
CA ASN A 45 -15.49 -26.06 -14.28
C ASN A 45 -16.75 -25.63 -13.48
N LYS A 46 -16.60 -25.47 -12.16
CA LYS A 46 -17.56 -24.80 -11.29
C LYS A 46 -17.07 -23.35 -11.08
N PRO A 47 -17.96 -22.36 -10.94
CA PRO A 47 -17.57 -21.04 -10.44
C PRO A 47 -16.76 -21.18 -9.13
N GLY A 48 -15.64 -20.49 -9.01
CA GLY A 48 -14.76 -20.62 -7.83
C GLY A 48 -13.80 -21.81 -7.83
N SER A 49 -13.68 -22.60 -8.89
CA SER A 49 -12.73 -23.75 -8.94
C SER A 49 -11.24 -23.37 -8.79
N HIS A 50 -10.93 -22.08 -8.84
CA HIS A 50 -9.61 -21.49 -8.61
C HIS A 50 -9.56 -20.54 -7.42
N SER A 51 -10.68 -20.32 -6.70
CA SER A 51 -10.67 -19.51 -5.48
C SER A 51 -10.03 -20.30 -4.33
N GLN A 52 -9.39 -19.58 -3.40
CA GLN A 52 -8.83 -20.17 -2.18
C GLN A 52 -9.88 -20.35 -1.06
N THR A 53 -11.14 -20.06 -1.34
CA THR A 53 -12.26 -20.27 -0.40
C THR A 53 -12.52 -21.76 -0.21
N ASP A 54 -13.02 -22.14 0.97
CA ASP A 54 -13.46 -23.50 1.27
C ASP A 54 -14.42 -24.02 0.17
N SER A 55 -14.15 -25.22 -0.34
CA SER A 55 -14.87 -25.83 -1.46
C SER A 55 -16.34 -26.11 -1.16
N ASP A 56 -16.71 -26.10 0.12
CA ASP A 56 -18.09 -26.29 0.58
C ASP A 56 -18.89 -24.98 0.63
N ILE A 57 -18.24 -23.83 0.40
CA ILE A 57 -18.90 -22.52 0.30
C ILE A 57 -19.47 -22.34 -1.11
N GLU A 58 -20.69 -22.83 -1.33
CA GLU A 58 -21.52 -22.38 -2.45
C GLU A 58 -22.24 -21.09 -2.02
N ILE A 59 -21.88 -19.96 -2.62
CA ILE A 59 -22.67 -18.72 -2.52
C ILE A 59 -23.75 -18.84 -3.60
N PRO A 60 -25.01 -19.20 -3.25
CA PRO A 60 -26.08 -19.23 -4.24
C PRO A 60 -26.22 -17.83 -4.84
N PHE A 61 -26.58 -17.77 -6.13
CA PHE A 61 -27.06 -16.52 -6.69
C PHE A 61 -28.19 -16.01 -5.78
N PRO A 62 -28.14 -14.74 -5.32
CA PRO A 62 -29.25 -14.21 -4.55
C PRO A 62 -30.54 -14.39 -5.38
N PRO A 63 -31.63 -14.88 -4.77
CA PRO A 63 -32.93 -14.93 -5.41
C PRO A 63 -33.24 -13.60 -6.09
N GLU A 64 -33.96 -13.63 -7.20
CA GLU A 64 -34.29 -12.42 -7.97
C GLU A 64 -35.06 -11.38 -7.11
N GLU A 65 -35.73 -11.84 -6.05
CA GLU A 65 -36.37 -10.99 -5.03
C GLU A 65 -35.38 -10.29 -4.09
N GLU A 66 -34.20 -10.88 -3.84
CA GLU A 66 -33.12 -10.34 -2.99
C GLU A 66 -32.12 -9.46 -3.76
N LEU A 67 -32.07 -9.58 -5.09
CA LEU A 67 -31.45 -8.55 -5.91
C LEU A 67 -32.10 -7.20 -5.58
N PRO A 68 -31.39 -6.07 -5.74
CA PRO A 68 -32.01 -4.75 -5.64
C PRO A 68 -33.12 -4.62 -6.70
N SER A 69 -34.32 -5.07 -6.35
CA SER A 69 -35.46 -5.32 -7.24
C SER A 69 -36.51 -4.24 -7.11
N ASP A 70 -36.41 -3.39 -6.10
CA ASP A 70 -37.17 -2.16 -6.02
C ASP A 70 -36.59 -1.18 -7.05
N PRO A 71 -37.27 -0.91 -8.18
CA PRO A 71 -37.09 0.40 -8.79
C PRO A 71 -37.35 1.42 -7.69
N VAL A 72 -36.65 2.55 -7.70
CA VAL A 72 -36.92 3.65 -6.77
C VAL A 72 -38.41 4.02 -6.86
N ARG A 73 -39.25 3.42 -6.01
CA ARG A 73 -40.71 3.55 -6.08
C ARG A 73 -41.09 4.79 -5.30
N ARG A 74 -41.61 5.78 -6.03
CA ARG A 74 -42.07 7.05 -5.49
C ARG A 74 -43.38 6.88 -4.73
N ALA A 75 -43.37 7.26 -3.45
CA ALA A 75 -44.52 7.84 -2.79
C ALA A 75 -44.01 9.02 -1.93
N GLY A 76 -44.45 10.24 -2.20
CA GLY A 76 -44.21 11.39 -1.31
C GLY A 76 -42.97 12.28 -1.54
N GLY A 77 -42.17 12.08 -2.60
CA GLY A 77 -41.22 13.11 -3.07
C GLY A 77 -39.87 13.22 -2.36
N GLN A 78 -39.47 12.30 -1.48
CA GLN A 78 -38.09 12.20 -0.95
C GLN A 78 -37.53 10.78 -1.09
N TYR A 79 -36.27 10.69 -1.49
CA TYR A 79 -35.52 9.43 -1.72
C TYR A 79 -35.09 8.81 -0.38
N VAL A 80 -35.40 7.53 -0.10
CA VAL A 80 -35.18 6.92 1.24
C VAL A 80 -34.13 5.78 1.25
N LYS A 81 -33.29 5.66 0.22
CA LYS A 81 -31.93 5.11 0.40
C LYS A 81 -30.93 6.10 -0.17
N PRO A 82 -30.40 7.04 0.64
CA PRO A 82 -29.39 7.95 0.15
C PRO A 82 -28.14 7.14 -0.20
N THR A 83 -27.81 7.02 -1.49
CA THR A 83 -26.59 6.37 -1.99
C THR A 83 -25.31 6.95 -1.33
N LEU A 84 -25.39 8.13 -0.74
CA LEU A 84 -24.29 8.76 0.00
C LEU A 84 -24.05 8.15 1.39
N GLN A 85 -25.08 7.62 2.08
CA GLN A 85 -24.90 6.99 3.40
C GLN A 85 -24.01 5.75 3.34
N THR A 86 -24.04 5.03 2.22
CA THR A 86 -23.19 3.84 2.00
C THR A 86 -21.70 4.14 1.82
N PHE A 87 -21.32 5.43 1.70
CA PHE A 87 -19.92 5.87 1.73
C PHE A 87 -19.48 6.35 3.12
N SER A 88 -20.38 6.36 4.10
CA SER A 88 -20.03 6.73 5.47
C SER A 88 -19.07 5.70 6.07
N LEU A 89 -18.12 6.21 6.87
CA LEU A 89 -17.23 5.42 7.70
C LEU A 89 -17.59 5.57 9.19
N ASP A 90 -18.83 5.97 9.49
CA ASP A 90 -19.30 6.13 10.86
C ASP A 90 -19.12 4.82 11.64
N LYS A 91 -18.58 4.93 12.86
CA LYS A 91 -18.27 3.80 13.77
C LYS A 91 -17.12 2.90 13.31
N ASN A 92 -16.47 3.20 12.18
CA ASN A 92 -15.22 2.57 11.83
C ASN A 92 -14.04 3.32 12.49
N VAL A 93 -13.01 2.55 12.84
CA VAL A 93 -11.71 3.10 13.28
C VAL A 93 -10.70 2.92 12.16
N GLY A 94 -10.16 4.03 11.67
CA GLY A 94 -9.11 4.05 10.66
C GLY A 94 -7.74 4.37 11.24
N LEU A 95 -6.70 3.70 10.77
CA LEU A 95 -5.30 4.03 11.04
C LEU A 95 -4.65 4.59 9.78
N VAL A 96 -3.99 5.75 9.90
CA VAL A 96 -3.28 6.38 8.77
C VAL A 96 -1.81 6.61 9.13
N THR A 97 -0.90 5.92 8.43
CA THR A 97 0.55 6.17 8.56
C THR A 97 0.97 7.37 7.71
N GLY A 98 1.94 8.16 8.18
CA GLY A 98 2.29 9.45 7.57
C GLY A 98 1.19 10.49 7.78
N GLY A 99 0.42 10.37 8.87
CA GLY A 99 -0.78 11.16 9.12
C GLY A 99 -0.53 12.61 9.57
N ALA A 100 0.72 12.99 9.88
CA ALA A 100 1.01 14.33 10.37
C ALA A 100 1.06 15.42 9.28
N ARG A 101 1.20 15.03 8.00
CA ARG A 101 1.37 15.99 6.89
C ARG A 101 1.04 15.39 5.53
N GLY A 102 1.04 16.25 4.50
CA GLY A 102 0.97 15.84 3.11
C GLY A 102 -0.30 15.05 2.78
N LEU A 103 -0.16 14.00 1.98
CA LEU A 103 -1.30 13.20 1.52
C LEU A 103 -1.97 12.43 2.66
N GLY A 104 -1.20 11.87 3.61
CA GLY A 104 -1.74 11.11 4.73
C GLY A 104 -2.69 11.94 5.59
N LEU A 105 -2.30 13.18 5.90
CA LEU A 105 -3.16 14.12 6.65
C LEU A 105 -4.47 14.44 5.91
N VAL A 106 -4.39 14.70 4.60
CA VAL A 106 -5.58 15.03 3.80
C VAL A 106 -6.51 13.82 3.65
N ILE A 107 -5.95 12.62 3.50
CA ILE A 107 -6.74 11.39 3.52
C ILE A 107 -7.40 11.18 4.87
N ALA A 108 -6.67 11.38 5.98
CA ALA A 108 -7.22 11.30 7.32
C ALA A 108 -8.36 12.31 7.53
N GLN A 109 -8.22 13.54 7.01
CA GLN A 109 -9.29 14.54 7.01
C GLN A 109 -10.54 14.02 6.30
N GLY A 110 -10.40 13.42 5.12
CA GLY A 110 -11.51 12.80 4.40
C GLY A 110 -12.19 11.68 5.21
N MET A 111 -11.40 10.88 5.94
CA MET A 111 -11.93 9.82 6.81
C MET A 111 -12.72 10.38 8.00
N VAL A 112 -12.18 11.40 8.67
CA VAL A 112 -12.88 12.11 9.77
C VAL A 112 -14.17 12.74 9.26
N TYR A 113 -14.15 13.40 8.10
CA TYR A 113 -15.33 14.02 7.50
C TYR A 113 -16.38 13.00 7.06
N SER A 114 -15.97 11.75 6.85
CA SER A 114 -16.86 10.62 6.55
C SER A 114 -17.39 9.92 7.82
N GLY A 115 -16.99 10.37 9.02
CA GLY A 115 -17.46 9.89 10.32
C GLY A 115 -16.55 8.87 11.02
N ALA A 116 -15.38 8.53 10.45
CA ALA A 116 -14.47 7.58 11.08
C ALA A 116 -13.72 8.19 12.27
N ASP A 117 -13.55 7.40 13.33
CA ASP A 117 -12.49 7.68 14.30
C ASP A 117 -11.14 7.39 13.63
N VAL A 118 -10.12 8.22 13.88
CA VAL A 118 -8.84 8.13 13.16
C VAL A 118 -7.65 8.17 14.12
N ALA A 119 -6.75 7.19 13.96
CA ALA A 119 -5.42 7.20 14.54
C ALA A 119 -4.40 7.71 13.49
N LEU A 120 -3.83 8.89 13.75
CA LEU A 120 -2.72 9.42 12.98
C LEU A 120 -1.42 8.81 13.51
N VAL A 121 -0.66 8.14 12.65
CA VAL A 121 0.65 7.58 12.98
C VAL A 121 1.71 8.33 12.20
N ASP A 122 2.70 8.89 12.89
CA ASP A 122 3.84 9.55 12.26
C ASP A 122 5.07 9.48 13.17
N MET A 123 6.26 9.66 12.59
CA MET A 123 7.49 9.79 13.36
C MET A 123 7.57 11.16 14.08
N ASN A 124 6.89 12.19 13.55
CA ASN A 124 6.72 13.47 14.22
C ASN A 124 5.41 13.49 15.02
N LYS A 125 5.44 12.96 16.24
CA LYS A 125 4.27 12.89 17.13
C LYS A 125 3.70 14.27 17.47
N GLU A 126 4.54 15.27 17.70
CA GLU A 126 4.11 16.63 18.06
C GLU A 126 3.27 17.27 16.94
N GLU A 127 3.71 17.15 15.68
CA GLU A 127 2.92 17.63 14.55
C GLU A 127 1.63 16.82 14.39
N ALA A 128 1.67 15.49 14.58
CA ALA A 128 0.46 14.68 14.57
C ALA A 128 -0.55 15.13 15.65
N GLU A 129 -0.11 15.40 16.88
CA GLU A 129 -0.95 15.89 17.99
C GLU A 129 -1.53 17.29 17.74
N LYS A 130 -0.82 18.13 17.00
CA LYS A 130 -1.36 19.40 16.54
C LYS A 130 -2.44 19.18 15.49
N GLN A 131 -2.18 18.29 14.52
CA GLN A 131 -3.14 18.00 13.44
C GLN A 131 -4.41 17.32 13.94
N THR A 132 -4.35 16.45 14.98
CA THR A 132 -5.56 15.87 15.57
C THR A 132 -6.54 16.96 16.03
N LYS A 133 -6.02 18.00 16.72
CA LYS A 133 -6.83 19.14 17.18
C LYS A 133 -7.41 19.91 16.00
N CYS A 134 -6.58 20.23 15.00
CA CYS A 134 -7.04 20.95 13.81
C CYS A 134 -8.13 20.18 13.04
N LEU A 135 -8.02 18.86 12.92
CA LEU A 135 -9.02 18.03 12.25
C LEU A 135 -10.35 18.02 13.00
N VAL A 136 -10.32 17.86 14.32
CA VAL A 136 -11.53 17.88 15.15
C VAL A 136 -12.21 19.26 15.11
N GLU A 137 -11.43 20.34 15.26
CA GLU A 137 -11.95 21.71 15.16
C GLU A 137 -12.57 21.99 13.79
N SER A 138 -11.92 21.56 12.71
CA SER A 138 -12.43 21.74 11.36
C SER A 138 -13.71 20.91 11.13
N PHE A 139 -13.74 19.67 11.61
CA PHE A 139 -14.93 18.82 11.55
C PHE A 139 -16.12 19.48 12.27
N MET A 140 -15.93 19.96 13.50
CA MET A 140 -16.99 20.63 14.27
C MET A 140 -17.47 21.91 13.57
N ARG A 141 -16.56 22.69 12.99
CA ARG A 141 -16.90 23.92 12.26
C ARG A 141 -17.75 23.62 11.01
N GLU A 142 -17.39 22.59 10.26
CA GLU A 142 -18.12 22.20 9.05
C GLU A 142 -19.41 21.43 9.34
N ASN A 143 -19.51 20.82 10.53
CA ASN A 143 -20.65 20.00 10.96
C ASN A 143 -21.18 20.45 12.34
N PRO A 144 -21.74 21.67 12.47
CA PRO A 144 -22.16 22.23 13.75
C PRO A 144 -23.30 21.45 14.44
N ASN A 145 -24.05 20.65 13.67
CA ASN A 145 -25.15 19.82 14.16
C ASN A 145 -24.79 18.33 14.24
N ALA A 146 -23.49 17.98 14.21
CA ALA A 146 -23.07 16.59 14.29
C ALA A 146 -23.47 15.99 15.65
N GLU A 147 -24.24 14.90 15.62
CA GLU A 147 -24.63 14.15 16.83
C GLU A 147 -23.43 13.47 17.50
N ARG A 148 -22.39 13.17 16.71
CA ARG A 148 -21.14 12.55 17.15
C ARG A 148 -19.96 13.28 16.54
N VAL A 149 -18.95 13.52 17.37
CA VAL A 149 -17.63 13.98 16.92
C VAL A 149 -16.69 12.78 16.84
N PRO A 150 -16.03 12.55 15.69
CA PRO A 150 -15.06 11.47 15.58
C PRO A 150 -13.86 11.67 16.52
N LYS A 151 -13.40 10.57 17.12
CA LYS A 151 -12.21 10.54 17.96
C LYS A 151 -10.96 10.53 17.07
N VAL A 152 -10.08 11.51 17.25
CA VAL A 152 -8.80 11.57 16.53
C VAL A 152 -7.63 11.56 17.52
N THR A 153 -6.68 10.65 17.35
CA THR A 153 -5.53 10.47 18.26
C THR A 153 -4.22 10.43 17.48
N ALA A 154 -3.11 10.84 18.10
CA ALA A 154 -1.78 10.82 17.48
C ALA A 154 -0.88 9.79 18.16
N HIS A 155 -0.15 9.03 17.35
CA HIS A 155 0.70 7.93 17.77
C HIS A 155 2.07 8.04 17.11
N PHE A 156 3.12 7.66 17.84
CA PHE A 156 4.46 7.60 17.31
C PHE A 156 4.74 6.22 16.71
N SER A 157 5.35 6.18 15.52
CA SER A 157 5.96 4.96 15.01
C SER A 157 7.06 5.28 13.98
N ASP A 158 8.24 4.65 14.09
CA ASP A 158 9.08 4.44 12.91
C ASP A 158 8.52 3.23 12.17
N VAL A 159 7.87 3.49 11.02
CA VAL A 159 7.24 2.43 10.22
C VAL A 159 8.22 1.37 9.75
N SER A 160 9.53 1.66 9.72
CA SER A 160 10.57 0.71 9.33
C SER A 160 11.06 -0.19 10.47
N ASP A 161 10.58 0.00 11.70
CA ASP A 161 10.94 -0.79 12.88
C ASP A 161 9.76 -1.65 13.37
N PRO A 162 9.80 -2.99 13.23
CA PRO A 162 8.73 -3.88 13.66
C PRO A 162 8.32 -3.70 15.13
N VAL A 163 9.27 -3.45 16.03
CA VAL A 163 8.96 -3.26 17.46
C VAL A 163 8.18 -1.97 17.68
N SER A 164 8.56 -0.90 16.96
CA SER A 164 7.83 0.37 16.98
C SER A 164 6.44 0.25 16.36
N VAL A 165 6.26 -0.58 15.32
CA VAL A 165 4.94 -0.85 14.72
C VAL A 165 4.04 -1.59 15.70
N ASP A 166 4.51 -2.67 16.32
CA ASP A 166 3.71 -3.48 17.23
C ASP A 166 3.28 -2.68 18.48
N ALA A 167 4.17 -1.87 19.03
CA ALA A 167 3.85 -0.96 20.14
C ALA A 167 2.78 0.07 19.74
N CYS A 168 2.88 0.66 18.55
CA CYS A 168 1.90 1.61 18.04
C CYS A 168 0.53 0.96 17.83
N ILE A 169 0.47 -0.24 17.24
CA ILE A 169 -0.79 -0.98 17.04
C ILE A 169 -1.46 -1.27 18.38
N ALA A 170 -0.70 -1.69 19.39
CA ALA A 170 -1.24 -1.93 20.73
C ALA A 170 -1.82 -0.65 21.35
N GLU A 171 -1.11 0.49 21.26
CA GLU A 171 -1.58 1.79 21.76
C GLU A 171 -2.87 2.25 21.05
N VAL A 172 -2.95 2.07 19.73
CA VAL A 172 -4.15 2.40 18.96
C VAL A 172 -5.34 1.54 19.41
N ILE A 173 -5.15 0.22 19.56
CA ILE A 173 -6.19 -0.69 20.01
C ILE A 173 -6.63 -0.35 21.44
N GLU A 174 -5.71 -0.02 22.34
CA GLU A 174 -6.04 0.40 23.70
C GLU A 174 -6.94 1.65 23.70
N GLN A 175 -6.61 2.65 22.86
CA GLN A 175 -7.36 3.91 22.84
C GLN A 175 -8.68 3.82 22.07
N HIS A 176 -8.75 3.06 20.98
CA HIS A 176 -9.94 3.01 20.11
C HIS A 176 -10.77 1.72 20.26
N GLY A 177 -10.23 0.71 20.95
CA GLY A 177 -10.83 -0.62 21.12
C GLY A 177 -10.68 -1.54 19.91
N LYS A 178 -10.40 -1.00 18.71
CA LYS A 178 -10.30 -1.76 17.46
C LYS A 178 -9.61 -0.96 16.35
N ILE A 179 -9.24 -1.65 15.28
CA ILE A 179 -8.88 -1.08 13.98
C ILE A 179 -9.72 -1.80 12.91
N ASP A 180 -10.43 -1.05 12.06
CA ASP A 180 -11.23 -1.60 10.96
C ASP A 180 -10.61 -1.30 9.59
N HIS A 181 -9.92 -0.15 9.47
CA HIS A 181 -9.34 0.33 8.22
C HIS A 181 -7.88 0.75 8.37
N LEU A 182 -7.09 0.54 7.32
CA LEU A 182 -5.69 0.97 7.25
C LEU A 182 -5.44 1.78 5.98
N VAL A 183 -4.74 2.91 6.12
CA VAL A 183 -4.13 3.62 5.01
C VAL A 183 -2.63 3.76 5.25
N THR A 184 -1.81 3.17 4.39
CA THR A 184 -0.35 3.32 4.48
C THR A 184 0.13 4.45 3.57
N SER A 185 0.26 5.66 4.13
CA SER A 185 0.73 6.85 3.38
C SER A 185 2.14 7.29 3.77
N ALA A 186 2.75 6.71 4.81
CA ALA A 186 4.14 6.98 5.15
C ALA A 186 5.06 6.62 3.99
N GLY A 187 5.93 7.55 3.61
CA GLY A 187 6.89 7.34 2.54
C GLY A 187 7.58 8.62 2.11
N PHE A 188 8.70 8.45 1.42
CA PHE A 188 9.46 9.57 0.87
C PHE A 188 10.05 9.20 -0.49
N THR A 189 10.52 10.22 -1.21
CA THR A 189 11.22 10.10 -2.48
C THR A 189 12.50 10.91 -2.44
N GLU A 190 13.55 10.40 -3.09
CA GLU A 190 14.80 11.11 -3.30
C GLU A 190 15.30 10.85 -4.71
N ASN A 191 15.80 11.89 -5.37
CA ASN A 191 16.30 11.80 -6.73
C ASN A 191 17.83 11.73 -6.73
N TYR A 192 18.37 10.65 -7.28
CA TYR A 192 19.78 10.50 -7.59
C TYR A 192 19.90 9.79 -8.93
N GLU A 193 20.92 10.15 -9.71
CA GLU A 193 21.35 9.30 -10.82
C GLU A 193 21.65 7.89 -10.30
N ALA A 194 21.22 6.86 -11.03
CA ALA A 194 21.26 5.49 -10.54
C ALA A 194 22.66 5.04 -10.10
N VAL A 195 23.71 5.46 -10.81
CA VAL A 195 25.11 5.15 -10.49
C VAL A 195 25.63 5.86 -9.24
N ASN A 196 24.95 6.92 -8.80
CA ASN A 196 25.33 7.79 -7.68
C ASN A 196 24.36 7.67 -6.49
N TYR A 197 23.42 6.71 -6.51
CA TYR A 197 22.43 6.54 -5.45
C TYR A 197 23.11 5.93 -4.21
N PRO A 198 23.15 6.62 -3.05
CA PRO A 198 23.78 6.08 -1.86
C PRO A 198 23.03 4.85 -1.33
N ILE A 199 23.73 3.76 -1.05
CA ILE A 199 23.13 2.48 -0.68
C ILE A 199 22.36 2.56 0.65
N ASP A 200 22.85 3.34 1.61
CA ASP A 200 22.18 3.60 2.88
C ASP A 200 20.82 4.30 2.68
N ARG A 201 20.77 5.29 1.78
CA ARG A 201 19.55 6.01 1.42
C ARG A 201 18.57 5.11 0.69
N LEU A 202 19.05 4.29 -0.26
CA LEU A 202 18.23 3.31 -0.97
C LEU A 202 17.58 2.33 0.01
N ARG A 203 18.37 1.78 0.95
CA ARG A 203 17.86 0.86 1.98
C ARG A 203 16.84 1.53 2.88
N LYS A 204 17.07 2.76 3.33
CA LYS A 204 16.08 3.49 4.15
C LYS A 204 14.81 3.77 3.36
N LEU A 205 14.91 4.09 2.07
CA LEU A 205 13.74 4.32 1.21
C LEU A 205 12.88 3.07 1.08
N TRP A 206 13.49 1.90 0.84
CA TRP A 206 12.73 0.64 0.78
C TRP A 206 12.18 0.22 2.14
N ALA A 207 12.96 0.38 3.21
CA ALA A 207 12.50 0.06 4.56
C ALA A 207 11.28 0.88 4.97
N VAL A 208 11.20 2.17 4.58
CA VAL A 208 10.03 3.00 4.88
C VAL A 208 8.88 2.71 3.91
N ASN A 209 9.14 2.74 2.60
CA ASN A 209 8.07 2.69 1.59
C ASN A 209 7.47 1.29 1.44
N VAL A 210 8.30 0.23 1.49
CA VAL A 210 7.89 -1.16 1.24
C VAL A 210 7.71 -1.89 2.56
N ASP A 211 8.77 -2.02 3.37
CA ASP A 211 8.72 -2.82 4.58
C ASP A 211 7.72 -2.20 5.57
N GLY A 212 7.74 -0.87 5.77
CA GLY A 212 6.78 -0.22 6.65
C GLY A 212 5.32 -0.35 6.20
N THR A 213 5.07 -0.41 4.89
CA THR A 213 3.73 -0.74 4.37
C THR A 213 3.33 -2.16 4.73
N TYR A 214 4.24 -3.12 4.53
CA TYR A 214 4.02 -4.54 4.85
C TYR A 214 3.80 -4.78 6.35
N LEU A 215 4.62 -4.17 7.20
CA LEU A 215 4.55 -4.32 8.65
C LEU A 215 3.19 -3.84 9.19
N PHE A 216 2.76 -2.64 8.83
CA PHE A 216 1.44 -2.15 9.24
C PHE A 216 0.29 -2.99 8.66
N ALA A 217 0.36 -3.39 7.39
CA ALA A 217 -0.69 -4.21 6.77
C ALA A 217 -0.85 -5.55 7.49
N THR A 218 0.26 -6.24 7.79
CA THR A 218 0.23 -7.54 8.46
C THR A 218 -0.17 -7.44 9.94
N SER A 219 0.27 -6.40 10.66
CA SER A 219 -0.16 -6.21 12.06
C SER A 219 -1.65 -5.87 12.17
N VAL A 220 -2.20 -5.03 11.27
CA VAL A 220 -3.65 -4.77 11.23
C VAL A 220 -4.43 -6.00 10.76
N ALA A 221 -3.93 -6.74 9.76
CA ALA A 221 -4.57 -7.99 9.31
C ALA A 221 -4.67 -9.01 10.45
N ARG A 222 -3.60 -9.18 11.23
CA ARG A 222 -3.58 -10.07 12.40
C ARG A 222 -4.66 -9.68 13.41
N HIS A 223 -4.78 -8.39 13.74
CA HIS A 223 -5.83 -7.89 14.60
C HIS A 223 -7.24 -8.20 14.06
N LEU A 224 -7.48 -7.95 12.76
CA LEU A 224 -8.77 -8.22 12.10
C LEU A 224 -9.12 -9.71 12.12
N MET A 225 -8.16 -10.57 11.83
CA MET A 225 -8.32 -12.04 11.86
C MET A 225 -8.60 -12.55 13.28
N GLU A 226 -7.87 -12.07 14.29
CA GLU A 226 -8.04 -12.45 15.70
C GLU A 226 -9.45 -12.14 16.21
N ARG A 227 -10.01 -10.99 15.82
CA ARG A 227 -11.38 -10.60 16.17
C ARG A 227 -12.45 -11.11 15.19
N LYS A 228 -12.06 -11.86 14.15
CA LYS A 228 -12.93 -12.37 13.08
C LYS A 228 -13.80 -11.28 12.44
N ALA A 229 -13.21 -10.12 12.16
CA ALA A 229 -13.90 -9.00 11.55
C ALA A 229 -13.41 -8.75 10.12
N PRO A 230 -14.30 -8.30 9.21
CA PRO A 230 -13.87 -7.82 7.90
C PRO A 230 -13.06 -6.54 8.05
N GLY A 231 -12.30 -6.19 7.00
CA GLY A 231 -11.56 -4.94 6.96
C GLY A 231 -11.29 -4.47 5.54
N SER A 232 -10.82 -3.22 5.44
CA SER A 232 -10.39 -2.64 4.16
C SER A 232 -9.11 -1.84 4.35
N MET A 233 -8.15 -2.06 3.45
CA MET A 233 -6.85 -1.41 3.46
C MET A 233 -6.60 -0.71 2.13
N VAL A 234 -6.04 0.49 2.20
CA VAL A 234 -5.58 1.26 1.03
C VAL A 234 -4.09 1.54 1.16
N LEU A 235 -3.31 0.92 0.28
CA LEU A 235 -1.86 1.13 0.24
C LEU A 235 -1.55 2.25 -0.77
N ILE A 236 -0.95 3.34 -0.31
CA ILE A 236 -0.64 4.49 -1.18
C ILE A 236 0.59 4.15 -2.05
N GLY A 237 0.30 3.78 -3.29
CA GLY A 237 1.26 3.59 -4.37
C GLY A 237 1.73 4.92 -4.97
N SER A 238 1.85 4.93 -6.29
CA SER A 238 2.15 6.12 -7.10
C SER A 238 2.03 5.72 -8.56
N MET A 239 1.67 6.65 -9.44
CA MET A 239 1.86 6.46 -10.88
C MET A 239 3.29 6.01 -11.21
N SER A 240 4.28 6.44 -10.42
CA SER A 240 5.70 6.10 -10.57
C SER A 240 5.99 4.61 -10.37
N GLY A 241 5.07 3.85 -9.77
CA GLY A 241 5.12 2.39 -9.70
C GLY A 241 4.58 1.70 -10.96
N SER A 242 3.98 2.45 -11.88
CA SER A 242 3.43 1.95 -13.15
C SER A 242 4.18 2.46 -14.38
N ILE A 243 4.91 3.56 -14.26
CA ILE A 243 5.65 4.19 -15.37
C ILE A 243 7.04 4.65 -14.92
N VAL A 244 7.86 5.07 -15.88
CA VAL A 244 9.13 5.76 -15.64
C VAL A 244 8.90 7.26 -15.77
N ASN A 245 9.17 8.03 -14.71
CA ASN A 245 9.00 9.47 -14.73
C ASN A 245 10.20 10.12 -15.43
N VAL A 246 9.95 10.94 -16.44
CA VAL A 246 10.99 11.68 -17.16
C VAL A 246 10.77 13.18 -16.94
N PRO A 247 11.81 13.95 -16.57
CA PRO A 247 13.23 13.62 -16.56
C PRO A 247 13.81 13.17 -15.19
N GLN A 248 12.99 12.73 -14.23
CA GLN A 248 13.47 12.49 -12.86
C GLN A 248 14.25 11.18 -12.68
N PRO A 249 15.51 11.24 -12.20
CA PRO A 249 16.25 10.03 -11.87
C PRO A 249 15.86 9.53 -10.46
N GLN A 250 14.90 8.61 -10.39
CA GLN A 250 14.34 8.10 -9.12
C GLN A 250 14.07 6.58 -9.13
N THR A 251 14.96 5.81 -9.74
CA THR A 251 14.79 4.35 -9.92
C THR A 251 14.38 3.61 -8.63
N PRO A 252 15.04 3.79 -7.46
CA PRO A 252 14.64 3.09 -6.25
C PRO A 252 13.23 3.44 -5.75
N TYR A 253 12.79 4.70 -5.95
CA TYR A 253 11.43 5.12 -5.61
C TYR A 253 10.40 4.42 -6.49
N ASN A 254 10.61 4.42 -7.81
CA ASN A 254 9.71 3.74 -8.75
C ASN A 254 9.61 2.24 -8.44
N VAL A 255 10.73 1.58 -8.14
CA VAL A 255 10.75 0.17 -7.68
C VAL A 255 9.96 0.01 -6.38
N SER A 256 10.15 0.90 -5.39
CA SER A 256 9.42 0.82 -4.12
C SER A 256 7.91 0.91 -4.30
N LYS A 257 7.43 1.81 -5.18
CA LYS A 257 6.00 1.99 -5.43
C LYS A 257 5.40 0.90 -6.33
N ALA A 258 6.19 0.31 -7.22
CA ALA A 258 5.81 -0.93 -7.91
C ALA A 258 5.67 -2.09 -6.92
N GLY A 259 6.58 -2.18 -5.94
CA GLY A 259 6.53 -3.13 -4.83
C GLY A 259 5.25 -2.97 -4.00
N VAL A 260 4.90 -1.75 -3.58
CA VAL A 260 3.65 -1.48 -2.84
C VAL A 260 2.41 -1.86 -3.64
N ARG A 261 2.37 -1.54 -4.95
CA ARG A 261 1.26 -1.93 -5.83
C ARG A 261 1.12 -3.45 -5.90
N HIS A 262 2.21 -4.18 -6.08
CA HIS A 262 2.18 -5.63 -6.16
C HIS A 262 1.89 -6.28 -4.79
N LEU A 263 2.33 -5.66 -3.71
CA LEU A 263 2.00 -6.05 -2.35
C LEU A 263 0.49 -5.99 -2.13
N ALA A 264 -0.18 -4.89 -2.51
CA ALA A 264 -1.63 -4.78 -2.41
C ALA A 264 -2.35 -5.92 -3.15
N ALA A 265 -1.93 -6.22 -4.39
CA ALA A 265 -2.52 -7.30 -5.18
C ALA A 265 -2.29 -8.69 -4.57
N SER A 266 -1.12 -8.93 -3.96
CA SER A 266 -0.80 -10.22 -3.32
C SER A 266 -1.63 -10.41 -2.05
N LEU A 267 -1.63 -9.42 -1.16
CA LEU A 267 -2.39 -9.45 0.09
C LEU A 267 -3.91 -9.53 -0.14
N ALA A 268 -4.41 -8.90 -1.20
CA ALA A 268 -5.80 -9.02 -1.61
C ALA A 268 -6.23 -10.46 -1.90
N VAL A 269 -5.36 -11.26 -2.51
CA VAL A 269 -5.62 -12.67 -2.79
C VAL A 269 -5.48 -13.50 -1.52
N GLU A 270 -4.42 -13.26 -0.74
CA GLU A 270 -4.14 -14.04 0.48
C GLU A 270 -5.20 -13.88 1.57
N TRP A 271 -5.88 -12.72 1.65
CA TRP A 271 -6.84 -12.45 2.72
C TRP A 271 -8.31 -12.37 2.24
N ALA A 272 -8.58 -12.84 1.02
CA ALA A 272 -9.92 -12.83 0.44
C ALA A 272 -10.90 -13.72 1.23
N ASP A 273 -10.44 -14.86 1.74
CA ASP A 273 -11.23 -15.83 2.50
C ASP A 273 -11.65 -15.32 3.89
N VAL A 274 -10.87 -14.41 4.47
CA VAL A 274 -11.14 -13.77 5.77
C VAL A 274 -11.82 -12.39 5.64
N ASN A 275 -12.33 -12.04 4.46
CA ASN A 275 -13.04 -10.78 4.18
C ASN A 275 -12.21 -9.51 4.48
N ILE A 276 -10.90 -9.55 4.23
CA ILE A 276 -10.04 -8.36 4.27
C ILE A 276 -9.72 -7.96 2.84
N ARG A 277 -10.13 -6.74 2.47
CA ARG A 277 -9.85 -6.18 1.15
C ARG A 277 -8.59 -5.34 1.21
N VAL A 278 -7.73 -5.49 0.21
CA VAL A 278 -6.51 -4.68 0.08
C VAL A 278 -6.46 -4.09 -1.32
N ASN A 279 -6.44 -2.77 -1.40
CA ASN A 279 -6.38 -2.05 -2.66
C ASN A 279 -5.20 -1.08 -2.67
N CYS A 280 -4.69 -0.78 -3.85
CA CYS A 280 -3.69 0.26 -4.06
C CYS A 280 -4.36 1.51 -4.63
N LEU A 281 -3.96 2.67 -4.13
CA LEU A 281 -4.28 3.96 -4.73
C LEU A 281 -2.99 4.62 -5.18
N SER A 282 -2.91 4.98 -6.45
CA SER A 282 -1.71 5.51 -7.10
C SER A 282 -1.91 6.96 -7.54
N PRO A 283 -1.50 7.94 -6.72
CA PRO A 283 -1.55 9.35 -7.07
C PRO A 283 -0.58 9.71 -8.22
N GLY A 284 -0.96 10.69 -9.02
CA GLY A 284 -0.08 11.41 -9.94
C GLY A 284 0.72 12.54 -9.26
N TYR A 285 1.09 13.56 -10.01
CA TYR A 285 1.68 14.78 -9.42
C TYR A 285 0.63 15.55 -8.65
N MET A 286 0.84 15.67 -7.33
CA MET A 286 -0.06 16.36 -6.41
C MET A 286 0.56 17.65 -5.88
N MET A 287 -0.26 18.70 -5.75
CA MET A 287 0.11 19.98 -5.14
C MET A 287 0.28 19.84 -3.63
N THR A 288 1.37 19.20 -3.21
CA THR A 288 1.62 18.86 -1.81
C THR A 288 2.69 19.74 -1.17
N ALA A 289 2.64 19.81 0.16
CA ALA A 289 3.72 20.34 0.97
C ALA A 289 4.88 19.33 1.19
N LEU A 290 5.02 18.28 0.35
CA LEU A 290 5.98 17.19 0.60
C LEU A 290 7.43 17.64 0.34
N PRO A 291 8.38 17.34 1.26
CA PRO A 291 9.80 17.53 0.99
C PRO A 291 10.26 16.58 -0.12
N ILE A 292 10.75 17.09 -1.24
CA ILE A 292 11.57 16.30 -2.16
C ILE A 292 13.02 16.64 -1.79
N SER A 293 13.73 15.72 -1.14
CA SER A 293 15.13 15.93 -0.77
C SER A 293 16.01 15.79 -2.01
N ASN A 294 16.26 16.91 -2.68
CA ASN A 294 17.48 17.07 -3.46
C ASN A 294 18.50 17.77 -2.54
N LYS A 295 19.80 17.54 -2.76
CA LYS A 295 20.97 17.86 -1.90
C LYS A 295 21.05 19.23 -1.18
N VAL A 296 20.08 20.13 -1.27
CA VAL A 296 20.09 21.46 -0.62
C VAL A 296 18.76 21.90 0.03
N SER A 297 17.62 21.20 -0.07
CA SER A 297 16.40 21.69 0.62
C SER A 297 15.34 20.63 0.97
N ASN A 298 14.85 20.69 2.21
CA ASN A 298 13.59 20.08 2.66
C ASN A 298 12.38 20.89 2.15
N ALA A 299 12.36 21.19 0.85
CA ALA A 299 11.36 22.07 0.24
C ALA A 299 10.13 21.29 -0.19
N SER A 300 8.94 21.82 0.14
CA SER A 300 7.67 21.31 -0.35
C SER A 300 7.62 21.26 -1.88
N THR A 301 6.85 20.33 -2.47
CA THR A 301 6.57 20.30 -3.92
C THR A 301 6.20 21.68 -4.46
N GLY A 302 5.40 22.46 -3.73
CA GLY A 302 5.11 23.86 -4.06
C GLY A 302 6.36 24.75 -4.21
N LYS A 303 7.26 24.75 -3.21
CA LYS A 303 8.50 25.53 -3.24
C LYS A 303 9.44 25.12 -4.38
N ILE A 304 9.54 23.82 -4.67
CA ILE A 304 10.40 23.31 -5.76
C ILE A 304 9.85 23.71 -7.13
N LEU A 305 8.53 23.71 -7.29
CA LEU A 305 7.88 24.14 -8.53
C LEU A 305 7.98 25.65 -8.74
N ASP A 306 7.98 26.43 -7.67
CA ASP A 306 8.23 27.87 -7.72
C ASP A 306 9.71 28.16 -8.07
N GLU A 307 10.64 27.34 -7.57
CA GLU A 307 12.07 27.41 -7.90
C GLU A 307 12.41 26.83 -9.29
N ASN A 308 11.54 25.99 -9.88
CA ASN A 308 11.73 25.34 -11.19
C ASN A 308 10.48 25.43 -12.07
N PRO A 309 10.12 26.62 -12.58
CA PRO A 309 8.90 26.83 -13.37
C PRO A 309 8.86 25.99 -14.66
N GLU A 310 10.01 25.72 -15.27
CA GLU A 310 10.10 24.87 -16.47
C GLU A 310 9.76 23.40 -16.17
N LEU A 311 10.15 22.89 -14.99
CA LEU A 311 9.81 21.54 -14.56
C LEU A 311 8.30 21.42 -14.31
N LYS A 312 7.72 22.43 -13.66
CA LYS A 312 6.26 22.55 -13.47
C LYS A 312 5.53 22.54 -14.81
N LYS A 313 5.95 23.38 -15.76
CA LYS A 313 5.37 23.47 -17.09
C LYS A 313 5.45 22.14 -17.84
N LYS A 314 6.60 21.47 -17.77
CA LYS A 314 6.81 20.16 -18.37
C LYS A 314 5.88 19.10 -17.77
N TRP A 315 5.80 18.98 -16.44
CA TRP A 315 4.90 18.03 -15.81
C TRP A 315 3.45 18.29 -16.16
N VAL A 316 2.99 19.55 -16.07
CA VAL A 316 1.61 19.92 -16.41
C VAL A 316 1.30 19.64 -17.88
N SER A 317 2.24 19.87 -18.80
CA SER A 317 2.04 19.58 -20.24
C SER A 317 1.83 18.10 -20.55
N LEU A 318 2.25 17.21 -19.65
CA LEU A 318 2.09 15.76 -19.78
C LEU A 318 0.85 15.25 -19.04
N ILE A 319 0.09 16.10 -18.34
CA ILE A 319 -1.16 15.70 -17.68
C ILE A 319 -2.33 16.04 -18.61
N PRO A 320 -3.11 15.07 -19.10
CA PRO A 320 -4.28 15.33 -19.95
C PRO A 320 -5.29 16.31 -19.37
N MET A 321 -5.53 16.27 -18.04
CA MET A 321 -6.39 17.26 -17.36
C MET A 321 -5.79 18.67 -17.27
N GLY A 322 -4.55 18.88 -17.73
CA GLY A 322 -3.90 20.19 -17.83
C GLY A 322 -3.54 20.83 -16.48
N LYS A 323 -3.62 20.08 -15.38
CA LYS A 323 -3.28 20.55 -14.02
C LYS A 323 -2.75 19.43 -13.16
N MET A 324 -1.97 19.79 -12.14
CA MET A 324 -1.65 18.87 -11.05
C MET A 324 -2.89 18.60 -10.21
N GLY A 325 -2.94 17.44 -9.56
CA GLY A 325 -4.04 17.11 -8.65
C GLY A 325 -3.93 17.90 -7.35
N ASP A 326 -5.09 18.24 -6.79
CA ASP A 326 -5.18 18.72 -5.42
C ASP A 326 -5.15 17.51 -4.49
N PRO A 327 -4.43 17.54 -3.35
CA PRO A 327 -4.48 16.44 -2.38
C PRO A 327 -5.91 16.02 -1.98
N SER A 328 -6.87 16.95 -1.97
CA SER A 328 -8.28 16.66 -1.69
C SER A 328 -8.95 15.75 -2.73
N ASP A 329 -8.41 15.70 -3.96
CA ASP A 329 -8.86 14.76 -5.01
C ASP A 329 -8.66 13.28 -4.59
N LEU A 330 -7.86 13.01 -3.56
CA LEU A 330 -7.66 11.67 -3.01
C LEU A 330 -8.70 11.25 -1.96
N MET A 331 -9.41 12.20 -1.35
CA MET A 331 -10.36 11.89 -0.27
C MET A 331 -11.44 10.93 -0.78
N GLY A 332 -12.19 11.33 -1.81
CA GLY A 332 -13.28 10.52 -2.37
C GLY A 332 -12.86 9.10 -2.77
N PRO A 333 -11.80 8.92 -3.57
CA PRO A 333 -11.27 7.61 -3.93
C PRO A 333 -10.91 6.72 -2.74
N VAL A 334 -10.25 7.26 -1.70
CA VAL A 334 -9.92 6.48 -0.50
C VAL A 334 -11.20 6.07 0.24
N ILE A 335 -12.13 6.99 0.44
CA ILE A 335 -13.41 6.69 1.11
C ILE A 335 -14.19 5.62 0.35
N PHE A 336 -14.24 5.70 -0.98
CA PHE A 336 -14.84 4.64 -1.79
C PHE A 336 -14.20 3.27 -1.50
N LEU A 337 -12.87 3.16 -1.55
CA LEU A 337 -12.14 1.91 -1.31
C LEU A 337 -12.30 1.38 0.12
N LEU A 338 -12.44 2.25 1.12
CA LEU A 338 -12.67 1.86 2.51
C LEU A 338 -14.14 1.46 2.77
N SER A 339 -15.08 2.12 2.11
CA SER A 339 -16.52 1.96 2.34
C SER A 339 -17.10 0.62 1.85
N GLU A 340 -18.31 0.35 2.31
CA GLU A 340 -19.13 -0.80 1.93
C GLU A 340 -19.52 -0.81 0.43
N ASN A 341 -19.40 0.32 -0.26
CA ASN A 341 -19.69 0.40 -1.70
C ASN A 341 -18.61 -0.20 -2.60
N SER A 342 -17.47 -0.60 -2.04
CA SER A 342 -16.39 -1.26 -2.77
C SER A 342 -16.17 -2.72 -2.32
N LYS A 343 -17.20 -3.37 -1.75
CA LYS A 343 -17.15 -4.77 -1.26
C LYS A 343 -16.60 -5.80 -2.24
N TYR A 344 -16.82 -5.58 -3.54
CA TYR A 344 -16.31 -6.48 -4.58
C TYR A 344 -15.06 -5.94 -5.30
N VAL A 345 -14.50 -4.83 -4.83
CA VAL A 345 -13.23 -4.27 -5.31
C VAL A 345 -12.12 -4.70 -4.36
N ASN A 346 -11.28 -5.61 -4.86
CA ASN A 346 -10.15 -6.16 -4.12
C ASN A 346 -8.95 -6.34 -5.05
N GLY A 347 -7.77 -5.82 -4.66
CA GLY A 347 -6.54 -5.90 -5.45
C GLY A 347 -6.40 -4.88 -6.59
N ILE A 348 -7.28 -3.87 -6.68
CA ILE A 348 -7.16 -2.84 -7.73
C ILE A 348 -5.98 -1.90 -7.48
N ASP A 349 -5.37 -1.38 -8.55
CA ASP A 349 -4.53 -0.20 -8.52
C ASP A 349 -5.28 1.00 -9.12
N LEU A 350 -5.95 1.77 -8.26
CA LEU A 350 -6.74 2.94 -8.64
C LEU A 350 -5.83 4.14 -8.87
N LYS A 351 -5.67 4.55 -10.13
CA LYS A 351 -4.86 5.70 -10.51
C LYS A 351 -5.67 6.99 -10.37
N VAL A 352 -5.09 7.95 -9.65
CA VAL A 352 -5.63 9.31 -9.48
C VAL A 352 -4.56 10.29 -9.96
N ASP A 353 -4.39 10.38 -11.28
CA ASP A 353 -3.22 11.02 -11.91
C ASP A 353 -3.58 12.00 -13.05
N GLY A 354 -4.86 12.32 -13.21
CA GLY A 354 -5.33 13.21 -14.28
C GLY A 354 -5.11 12.64 -15.70
N GLY A 355 -4.93 11.32 -15.82
CA GLY A 355 -4.67 10.63 -17.09
C GLY A 355 -3.20 10.55 -17.47
N TYR A 356 -2.26 10.99 -16.60
CA TYR A 356 -0.83 11.07 -16.91
C TYR A 356 -0.24 9.74 -17.41
N THR A 357 -0.63 8.62 -16.81
CA THR A 357 -0.10 7.30 -17.19
C THR A 357 -0.62 6.76 -18.52
N LEU A 358 -1.56 7.45 -19.16
CA LEU A 358 -2.16 7.05 -20.44
C LEU A 358 -1.55 7.77 -21.65
N THR A 359 -0.56 8.63 -21.42
CA THR A 359 0.17 9.41 -22.43
C THR A 359 1.66 9.10 -22.36
#